data_AF-A0ABD7V3C3-F1
#
_entry.id   AF-A0ABD7V3C3-F1
#
_cell.length_a   1.000
_cell.length_b   1.000
_cell.length_c   1.000
_cell.angle_alpha   90.00
_cell.angle_beta   90.00
_cell.angle_gamma   90.00
#
_symmetry.space_group_name_H-M   'P 1'
#
loop_
_entity.id
_entity.type
_entity.pdbx_description
1 polymer ?
#
loop_
_entity_poly.entity_id
_entity_poly.type
_entity_poly.pdbx_seq_one_letter_code
_entity_poly.pdbx_strand_id
1 'polypeptide(L)'
;MRAVVREAGLSPRYFYESFSSTEEVVTAVYDRVTAQLLDRIAAVDRPADPRRSARALLDAIRGFFADDPGRARILLREPLADDVLRAHRAATVPAFVEAVLAMVAEGSSYTPERLAVMSSALTGALVALYVDHIDGRLALPPDELADAAVDLVFAVTGMGGPDTGRRGARHD
;
A
#
# COMPACT_ATOMS: atom_id res chain seq x y z
N MET A 1 -21.14 4.48 15.40
CA MET A 1 -22.56 4.39 14.96
C MET A 1 -23.31 5.74 14.93
N ARG A 2 -23.72 6.35 16.06
CA ARG A 2 -24.62 7.53 16.05
C ARG A 2 -24.13 8.74 15.23
N ALA A 3 -22.82 9.02 15.22
CA ALA A 3 -22.25 10.08 14.39
C ALA A 3 -22.35 9.77 12.89
N VAL A 4 -22.13 8.51 12.49
CA VAL A 4 -22.19 8.06 11.08
C VAL A 4 -23.62 8.06 10.55
N VAL A 5 -24.58 7.61 11.34
CA VAL A 5 -26.02 7.63 10.99
C VAL A 5 -26.50 9.06 10.77
N ARG A 6 -26.05 9.99 11.63
CA ARG A 6 -26.38 11.42 11.51
C ARG A 6 -25.76 12.05 10.28
N GLU A 7 -24.52 11.70 9.93
CA GLU A 7 -23.83 12.21 8.74
C GLU A 7 -24.39 11.62 7.44
N ALA A 8 -24.75 10.33 7.44
CA ALA A 8 -25.29 9.62 6.29
C ALA A 8 -26.77 9.94 6.00
N GLY A 9 -27.46 10.68 6.89
CA GLY A 9 -28.88 11.02 6.75
C GLY A 9 -29.84 9.81 6.76
N LEU A 10 -29.38 8.65 7.23
CA LEU A 10 -30.17 7.41 7.27
C LEU A 10 -30.81 7.21 8.64
N SER A 11 -31.91 6.46 8.70
CA SER A 11 -32.47 6.05 9.99
C SER A 11 -31.56 5.01 10.66
N PRO A 12 -31.42 5.00 12.00
CA PRO A 12 -30.63 3.99 12.71
C PRO A 12 -31.01 2.54 12.35
N ARG A 13 -32.27 2.32 11.94
CA ARG A 13 -32.82 1.00 11.60
C ARG A 13 -32.19 0.41 10.33
N TYR A 14 -32.01 1.20 9.27
CA TYR A 14 -31.33 0.75 8.04
C TYR A 14 -29.84 0.45 8.28
N PHE A 15 -29.24 1.15 9.23
CA PHE A 15 -27.82 1.01 9.54
C PHE A 15 -27.53 -0.29 10.33
N TYR A 16 -28.39 -0.66 11.29
CA TYR A 16 -28.29 -1.94 11.99
C TYR A 16 -28.73 -3.15 11.15
N GLU A 17 -29.53 -2.95 10.09
CA GLU A 17 -29.84 -4.02 9.11
C GLU A 17 -28.68 -4.30 8.15
N SER A 18 -27.82 -3.32 7.89
CA SER A 18 -26.68 -3.47 6.97
C SER A 18 -25.38 -3.82 7.68
N PHE A 19 -25.23 -3.46 8.96
CA PHE A 19 -24.03 -3.71 9.75
C PHE A 19 -24.36 -4.01 11.21
N SER A 20 -23.87 -5.15 11.68
CA SER A 20 -24.04 -5.67 13.04
C SER A 20 -23.15 -4.97 14.07
N SER A 21 -22.05 -4.32 13.65
CA SER A 21 -21.12 -3.63 14.54
C SER A 21 -20.45 -2.41 13.86
N THR A 22 -19.80 -1.55 14.66
CA THR A 22 -18.98 -0.46 14.10
C THR A 22 -17.77 -1.03 13.36
N GLU A 23 -17.21 -2.14 13.84
CA GLU A 23 -16.08 -2.82 13.20
C GLU A 23 -16.44 -3.29 11.80
N GLU A 24 -17.64 -3.86 11.60
CA GLU A 24 -18.10 -4.32 10.29
C GLU A 24 -18.21 -3.17 9.27
N VAL A 25 -18.68 -2.00 9.72
CA VAL A 25 -18.75 -0.79 8.89
C VAL A 25 -17.35 -0.34 8.48
N VAL A 26 -16.41 -0.31 9.42
CA VAL A 26 -15.05 0.15 9.17
C VAL A 26 -14.32 -0.82 8.24
N THR A 27 -14.47 -2.12 8.45
CA THR A 27 -13.94 -3.17 7.55
C THR A 27 -14.53 -3.04 6.14
N ALA A 28 -15.84 -2.88 6.00
CA ALA A 28 -16.48 -2.74 4.69
C ALA A 28 -16.04 -1.46 3.95
N VAL A 29 -15.84 -0.35 4.67
CA VAL A 29 -15.28 0.88 4.11
C VAL A 29 -13.82 0.65 3.68
N TYR A 30 -13.02 0.01 4.52
CA TYR A 30 -11.63 -0.31 4.21
C TYR A 30 -11.50 -1.18 2.94
N ASP A 31 -12.29 -2.24 2.85
CA ASP A 31 -12.29 -3.15 1.69
C ASP A 31 -12.73 -2.43 0.42
N ARG A 32 -13.76 -1.58 0.52
CA ARG A 32 -14.22 -0.78 -0.61
C ARG A 32 -13.16 0.19 -1.12
N VAL A 33 -12.48 0.92 -0.22
CA VAL A 33 -11.43 1.86 -0.62
C VAL A 33 -10.22 1.10 -1.18
N THR A 34 -9.91 -0.08 -0.63
CA THR A 34 -8.86 -0.96 -1.16
C THR A 34 -9.19 -1.45 -2.58
N ALA A 35 -10.42 -1.91 -2.83
CA ALA A 35 -10.86 -2.32 -4.16
C ALA A 35 -10.76 -1.17 -5.18
N GLN A 36 -11.18 0.04 -4.81
CA GLN A 36 -11.05 1.21 -5.68
C GLN A 36 -9.59 1.53 -6.02
N LEU A 37 -8.68 1.38 -5.06
CA LEU A 37 -7.25 1.55 -5.31
C LEU A 37 -6.74 0.48 -6.28
N LEU A 38 -7.10 -0.78 -6.08
CA LEU A 38 -6.70 -1.89 -6.96
C LEU A 38 -7.23 -1.70 -8.38
N ASP A 39 -8.49 -1.28 -8.55
CA ASP A 39 -9.07 -0.96 -9.86
C ASP A 39 -8.30 0.18 -10.54
N ARG A 40 -7.94 1.22 -9.78
CA ARG A 40 -7.17 2.36 -10.29
C ARG A 40 -5.78 1.94 -10.77
N ILE A 41 -5.15 1.03 -10.06
CA ILE A 41 -3.83 0.44 -10.37
C ILE A 41 -3.92 -0.49 -11.59
N ALA A 42 -4.98 -1.29 -11.69
CA ALA A 42 -5.20 -2.19 -12.81
C ALA A 42 -5.39 -1.43 -14.14
N ALA A 43 -5.94 -0.21 -14.08
CA ALA A 43 -6.14 0.65 -15.24
C ALA A 43 -4.89 1.45 -15.67
N VAL A 44 -3.78 1.38 -14.94
CA VAL A 44 -2.54 2.10 -15.30
C VAL A 44 -1.88 1.45 -16.50
N ASP A 45 -1.57 2.24 -17.53
CA ASP A 45 -0.74 1.79 -18.66
C ASP A 45 0.70 1.54 -18.21
N ARG A 46 1.27 0.41 -18.63
CA ARG A 46 2.54 -0.11 -18.12
C ARG A 46 3.58 -0.14 -19.23
N PRO A 47 4.47 0.88 -19.31
CA PRO A 47 5.56 0.88 -20.27
C PRO A 47 6.55 -0.26 -19.97
N ALA A 48 7.28 -0.70 -20.99
CA ALA A 48 8.27 -1.78 -20.87
C ALA A 48 9.47 -1.42 -19.97
N ASP A 49 9.74 -0.13 -19.77
CA ASP A 49 10.80 0.31 -18.85
C ASP A 49 10.31 0.18 -17.38
N PRO A 50 10.98 -0.65 -16.54
CA PRO A 50 10.53 -0.91 -15.18
C PRO A 50 10.43 0.34 -14.31
N ARG A 51 11.35 1.31 -14.49
CA ARG A 51 11.33 2.56 -13.73
C ARG A 51 10.14 3.43 -14.10
N ARG A 52 9.87 3.61 -15.40
CA ARG A 52 8.69 4.33 -15.88
C ARG A 52 7.38 3.65 -15.48
N SER A 53 7.35 2.31 -15.46
CA SER A 53 6.18 1.55 -15.00
C SER A 53 5.92 1.76 -13.51
N ALA A 54 6.96 1.66 -12.68
CA ALA A 54 6.87 1.94 -11.25
C ALA A 54 6.42 3.39 -10.98
N ARG A 55 6.97 4.35 -11.72
CA ARG A 55 6.55 5.77 -11.66
C ARG A 55 5.07 5.92 -11.97
N ALA A 56 4.59 5.40 -13.10
CA ALA A 56 3.19 5.51 -13.51
C ALA A 56 2.23 4.94 -12.46
N LEU A 57 2.61 3.82 -11.84
CA LEU A 57 1.85 3.22 -10.76
C LEU A 57 1.81 4.10 -9.50
N LEU A 58 2.96 4.62 -9.08
CA LEU A 58 3.08 5.49 -7.91
C LEU A 58 2.33 6.81 -8.11
N ASP A 59 2.36 7.38 -9.31
CA ASP A 59 1.59 8.57 -9.66
C ASP A 59 0.08 8.32 -9.60
N ALA A 60 -0.39 7.15 -10.03
CA ALA A 60 -1.80 6.78 -9.90
C ALA A 60 -2.24 6.64 -8.44
N ILE A 61 -1.38 6.07 -7.58
CA ILE A 61 -1.63 5.93 -6.13
C ILE A 61 -1.65 7.30 -5.45
N ARG A 62 -0.66 8.15 -5.75
CA ARG A 62 -0.62 9.53 -5.26
C ARG A 62 -1.89 10.27 -5.67
N GLY A 63 -2.29 10.18 -6.95
CA GLY A 63 -3.52 10.77 -7.46
C GLY A 63 -4.76 10.28 -6.71
N PHE A 64 -4.86 8.97 -6.46
CA PHE A 64 -5.97 8.38 -5.71
C PHE A 64 -6.14 8.99 -4.31
N PHE A 65 -5.04 9.25 -3.60
CA PHE A 65 -5.05 9.92 -2.29
C PHE A 65 -5.25 11.44 -2.38
N ALA A 66 -4.76 12.08 -3.44
CA ALA A 66 -4.94 13.51 -3.67
C ALA A 66 -6.41 13.86 -3.98
N ASP A 67 -7.12 12.98 -4.70
CA ASP A 67 -8.53 13.14 -5.04
C ASP A 67 -9.44 13.14 -3.80
N ASP A 68 -9.07 12.39 -2.77
CA ASP A 68 -9.82 12.28 -1.51
C ASP A 68 -8.87 11.96 -0.35
N PRO A 69 -8.49 12.96 0.45
CA PRO A 69 -7.62 12.78 1.63
C PRO A 69 -8.19 11.80 2.67
N GLY A 70 -9.51 11.57 2.67
CA GLY A 70 -10.17 10.59 3.53
C GLY A 70 -9.69 9.16 3.23
N ARG A 71 -9.37 8.85 1.97
CA ARG A 71 -8.85 7.54 1.56
C ARG A 71 -7.49 7.24 2.18
N ALA A 72 -6.62 8.24 2.27
CA ALA A 72 -5.32 8.09 2.92
C ALA A 72 -5.49 7.86 4.43
N ARG A 73 -6.47 8.51 5.07
CA ARG A 73 -6.78 8.26 6.48
C ARG A 73 -7.25 6.83 6.70
N ILE A 74 -8.14 6.32 5.85
CA ILE A 74 -8.69 4.96 5.95
C ILE A 74 -7.62 3.90 5.64
N LEU A 75 -6.86 4.04 4.55
CA LEU A 75 -5.91 3.00 4.12
C LEU A 75 -4.57 3.05 4.84
N LEU A 76 -4.09 4.23 5.24
CA LEU A 76 -2.73 4.39 5.78
C LEU A 76 -2.71 4.59 7.29
N ARG A 77 -3.74 5.21 7.89
CA ARG A 77 -3.71 5.62 9.31
C ARG A 77 -4.49 4.69 10.24
N GLU A 78 -5.72 4.34 9.91
CA GLU A 78 -6.58 3.52 10.78
C GLU A 78 -5.98 2.14 11.10
N PRO A 79 -5.29 1.45 10.16
CA PRO A 79 -4.61 0.19 10.45
C PRO A 79 -3.36 0.31 11.35
N LEU A 80 -2.93 1.51 11.72
CA LEU A 80 -1.84 1.74 12.67
C LEU A 80 -2.34 1.98 14.10
N ALA A 81 -3.64 2.24 14.28
CA ALA A 81 -4.24 2.65 15.55
C ALA A 81 -5.24 1.64 16.13
N ASP A 82 -5.68 0.65 15.37
CA ASP A 82 -6.72 -0.32 15.76
C ASP A 82 -6.23 -1.78 15.55
N ASP A 83 -6.27 -2.59 16.61
CA ASP A 83 -5.81 -3.99 16.60
C ASP A 83 -6.66 -4.89 15.68
N VAL A 84 -7.95 -4.58 15.49
CA VAL A 84 -8.86 -5.34 14.62
C VAL A 84 -8.51 -5.07 13.15
N LEU A 85 -8.27 -3.81 12.81
CA LEU A 85 -7.80 -3.44 11.48
C LEU A 85 -6.37 -3.90 11.21
N ARG A 86 -5.51 -4.01 12.23
CA ARG A 86 -4.18 -4.62 12.11
C ARG A 86 -4.26 -6.08 11.64
N ALA A 87 -5.19 -6.86 12.20
CA ALA A 87 -5.41 -8.25 11.80
C ALA A 87 -6.00 -8.36 10.39
N HIS A 88 -6.96 -7.51 10.03
CA HIS A 88 -7.54 -7.47 8.68
C HIS A 88 -6.53 -6.98 7.62
N ARG A 89 -5.69 -5.99 7.99
CA ARG A 89 -4.58 -5.48 7.17
C ARG A 89 -3.59 -6.59 6.78
N ALA A 90 -3.31 -7.52 7.69
CA ALA A 90 -2.43 -8.65 7.41
C ALA A 90 -2.97 -9.55 6.28
N ALA A 91 -4.28 -9.53 6.02
CA ALA A 91 -4.91 -10.25 4.92
C ALA A 91 -4.99 -9.44 3.61
N THR A 92 -5.16 -8.10 3.67
CA THR A 92 -5.51 -7.27 2.49
C THR A 92 -4.38 -6.39 1.93
N VAL A 93 -3.46 -5.89 2.78
CA VAL A 93 -2.28 -5.12 2.34
C VAL A 93 -1.24 -5.91 1.51
N PRO A 94 -1.14 -7.25 1.58
CA PRO A 94 -0.22 -8.01 0.73
C PRO A 94 -0.41 -7.73 -0.78
N ALA A 95 -1.65 -7.55 -1.25
CA ALA A 95 -1.96 -7.55 -2.69
C ALA A 95 -1.30 -6.39 -3.48
N PHE A 96 -1.22 -5.19 -2.91
CA PHE A 96 -0.62 -4.03 -3.59
C PHE A 96 0.89 -4.21 -3.76
N VAL A 97 1.58 -4.57 -2.69
CA VAL A 97 3.04 -4.70 -2.74
C VAL A 97 3.45 -6.00 -3.43
N GLU A 98 2.62 -7.05 -3.37
CA GLU A 98 2.74 -8.20 -4.25
C GLU A 98 2.66 -7.79 -5.73
N ALA A 99 1.75 -6.88 -6.12
CA ALA A 99 1.69 -6.41 -7.51
C ALA A 99 2.93 -5.60 -7.92
N VAL A 100 3.44 -4.72 -7.05
CA VAL A 100 4.68 -3.96 -7.30
C VAL A 100 5.88 -4.91 -7.39
N LEU A 101 6.00 -5.85 -6.44
CA LEU A 101 7.11 -6.78 -6.44
C LEU A 101 7.02 -7.80 -7.56
N ALA A 102 5.85 -8.28 -7.95
CA ALA A 102 5.71 -9.17 -9.09
C ALA A 102 6.29 -8.53 -10.36
N MET A 103 6.10 -7.23 -10.55
CA MET A 103 6.66 -6.49 -11.69
C MET A 103 8.16 -6.28 -11.60
N VAL A 104 8.70 -6.00 -10.41
CA VAL A 104 10.15 -5.74 -10.24
C VAL A 104 10.95 -7.05 -10.09
N ALA A 105 10.27 -8.14 -9.73
CA ALA A 105 10.81 -9.49 -9.63
C ALA A 105 10.67 -10.30 -10.93
N GLU A 106 10.08 -9.76 -12.00
CA GLU A 106 10.07 -10.43 -13.31
C GLU A 106 11.51 -10.72 -13.75
N GLY A 107 11.88 -12.01 -13.78
CA GLY A 107 13.25 -12.48 -14.07
C GLY A 107 14.15 -12.69 -12.86
N SER A 108 13.65 -12.51 -11.63
CA SER A 108 14.40 -12.64 -10.39
C SER A 108 14.03 -13.94 -9.64
N SER A 109 15.02 -14.74 -9.26
CA SER A 109 14.81 -16.00 -8.52
C SER A 109 14.61 -15.79 -7.01
N TYR A 110 13.63 -14.97 -6.61
CA TYR A 110 13.32 -14.76 -5.20
C TYR A 110 12.56 -15.95 -4.61
N THR A 111 12.88 -16.32 -3.38
CA THR A 111 12.03 -17.25 -2.63
C THR A 111 10.75 -16.54 -2.16
N PRO A 112 9.64 -17.26 -1.93
CA PRO A 112 8.41 -16.68 -1.38
C PRO A 112 8.62 -15.90 -0.08
N GLU A 113 9.50 -16.38 0.80
CA GLU A 113 9.83 -15.70 2.06
C GLU A 113 10.56 -14.38 1.80
N ARG A 114 11.48 -14.36 0.85
CA ARG A 114 12.20 -13.13 0.47
C ARG A 114 11.25 -12.11 -0.16
N LEU A 115 10.32 -12.58 -0.99
CA LEU A 115 9.26 -11.75 -1.56
C LEU A 115 8.38 -11.15 -0.45
N ALA A 116 7.96 -11.95 0.53
CA ALA A 116 7.17 -11.48 1.66
C ALA A 116 7.91 -10.43 2.52
N VAL A 117 9.21 -10.63 2.76
CA VAL A 117 10.05 -9.65 3.49
C VAL A 117 10.16 -8.34 2.72
N MET A 118 10.47 -8.40 1.42
CA MET A 118 10.51 -7.21 0.57
C MET A 118 9.14 -6.53 0.52
N SER A 119 8.05 -7.32 0.51
CA SER A 119 6.68 -6.78 0.48
C SER A 119 6.39 -6.01 1.74
N SER A 120 6.69 -6.61 2.89
CA SER A 120 6.49 -5.97 4.18
C SER A 120 7.31 -4.69 4.32
N ALA A 121 8.60 -4.72 3.95
CA ALA A 121 9.49 -3.56 4.04
C ALA A 121 9.04 -2.41 3.12
N LEU A 122 8.74 -2.72 1.85
CA LEU A 122 8.32 -1.72 0.87
C LEU A 122 6.96 -1.13 1.22
N THR A 123 6.02 -1.95 1.71
CA THR A 123 4.74 -1.48 2.26
C THR A 123 4.99 -0.44 3.36
N GLY A 124 5.78 -0.80 4.37
CA GLY A 124 6.02 0.07 5.52
C GLY A 124 6.66 1.40 5.11
N ALA A 125 7.66 1.34 4.25
CA ALA A 125 8.38 2.53 3.82
C ALA A 125 7.54 3.44 2.91
N LEU A 126 6.78 2.90 1.96
CA LEU A 126 5.86 3.70 1.13
C LEU A 126 4.76 4.33 1.97
N VAL A 127 4.14 3.57 2.89
CA VAL A 127 3.11 4.09 3.80
C VAL A 127 3.67 5.25 4.63
N ALA A 128 4.86 5.09 5.22
CA ALA A 128 5.51 6.14 5.99
C ALA A 128 5.77 7.39 5.15
N LEU A 129 6.34 7.22 3.95
CA LEU A 129 6.64 8.32 3.02
C LEU A 129 5.37 9.13 2.67
N TYR A 130 4.28 8.45 2.29
CA TYR A 130 3.02 9.12 1.95
C TYR A 130 2.37 9.79 3.17
N VAL A 131 2.39 9.15 4.34
CA VAL A 131 1.84 9.73 5.57
C VAL A 131 2.62 10.98 5.99
N ASP A 132 3.95 10.93 5.94
CA ASP A 132 4.81 12.09 6.24
C ASP A 132 4.59 13.25 5.27
N HIS A 133 4.38 12.95 3.99
CA HIS A 133 4.04 13.96 3.00
C HIS A 133 2.67 14.60 3.27
N ILE A 134 1.64 13.78 3.52
CA ILE A 134 0.28 14.25 3.79
C ILE A 134 0.22 15.09 5.08
N ASP A 135 0.99 14.71 6.11
CA ASP A 135 1.08 15.47 7.35
C ASP A 135 1.93 16.75 7.23
N GLY A 136 2.49 17.01 6.05
CA GLY A 136 3.36 18.17 5.79
C GLY A 136 4.74 18.07 6.45
N ARG A 137 5.11 16.91 7.02
CA ARG A 137 6.46 16.65 7.54
C ARG A 137 7.48 16.58 6.40
N LEU A 138 7.05 16.08 5.24
CA LEU A 138 7.81 16.09 3.99
C LEU A 138 7.13 17.00 2.96
N ALA A 139 7.54 18.26 2.94
CA ALA A 139 7.06 19.26 1.96
C ALA A 139 7.75 19.08 0.59
N LEU A 140 7.58 17.91 -0.01
CA LEU A 140 8.08 17.60 -1.35
C LEU A 140 7.03 17.98 -2.41
N PRO A 141 7.43 18.51 -3.58
CA PRO A 141 6.51 18.60 -4.71
C PRO A 141 6.12 17.19 -5.19
N PRO A 142 4.96 17.06 -5.89
CA PRO A 142 4.45 15.76 -6.31
C PRO A 142 5.45 14.90 -7.10
N ASP A 143 6.25 15.54 -7.96
CA ASP A 143 7.21 14.84 -8.80
C ASP A 143 8.40 14.28 -8.00
N GLU A 144 8.89 15.01 -7.00
CA GLU A 144 9.98 14.56 -6.13
C GLU A 144 9.53 13.43 -5.19
N LEU A 145 8.27 13.47 -4.74
CA LEU A 145 7.68 12.36 -3.97
C LEU A 145 7.63 11.08 -4.79
N ALA A 146 7.23 11.18 -6.07
CA ALA A 146 7.18 10.04 -6.97
C ALA A 146 8.58 9.50 -7.28
N ASP A 147 9.58 10.37 -7.51
CA ASP A 147 10.98 9.94 -7.68
C ASP A 147 11.52 9.22 -6.44
N ALA A 148 11.31 9.78 -5.25
CA ALA A 148 11.75 9.15 -4.00
C ALA A 148 11.09 7.78 -3.79
N ALA A 149 9.80 7.65 -4.11
CA ALA A 149 9.09 6.39 -4.02
C ALA A 149 9.61 5.35 -5.04
N VAL A 150 9.92 5.77 -6.27
CA VAL A 150 10.57 4.91 -7.27
C VAL A 150 11.93 4.45 -6.76
N ASP A 151 12.78 5.37 -6.28
CA ASP A 151 14.11 5.03 -5.79
C ASP A 151 14.06 4.05 -4.61
N LEU A 152 13.08 4.19 -3.71
CA LEU A 152 12.82 3.25 -2.62
C LEU A 152 12.49 1.84 -3.15
N VAL A 153 11.59 1.73 -4.14
CA VAL A 153 11.23 0.45 -4.76
C VAL A 153 12.48 -0.25 -5.30
N PHE A 154 13.30 0.47 -6.08
CA PHE A 154 14.51 -0.09 -6.68
C PHE A 154 15.64 -0.34 -5.68
N ALA A 155 15.73 0.42 -4.58
CA ALA A 155 16.66 0.15 -3.51
C ALA A 155 16.32 -1.17 -2.80
N VAL A 156 15.04 -1.39 -2.48
CA VAL A 156 14.57 -2.62 -1.81
C VAL A 156 14.75 -3.85 -2.68
N THR A 157 14.42 -3.77 -3.97
CA THR A 157 14.60 -4.89 -4.88
C THR A 157 16.07 -5.11 -5.26
N GLY A 158 16.86 -4.04 -5.38
CA GLY A 158 18.31 -4.11 -5.59
C GLY A 158 19.06 -4.79 -4.44
N MET A 159 18.60 -4.62 -3.19
CA MET A 159 19.11 -5.35 -2.01
C MET A 159 18.79 -6.86 -2.07
N GLY A 160 17.89 -7.28 -2.96
CA GLY A 160 17.49 -8.66 -3.18
C GLY A 160 18.33 -9.43 -4.21
N GLY A 161 19.19 -8.77 -4.99
CA GLY A 161 20.00 -9.43 -6.02
C GLY A 161 20.74 -10.68 -5.49
N PRO A 162 20.97 -11.71 -6.34
CA PRO A 162 21.47 -13.00 -5.88
C PRO A 162 22.75 -12.82 -5.09
N ASP A 163 22.73 -13.34 -3.85
CA ASP A 163 23.89 -13.42 -2.96
C ASP A 163 24.96 -14.30 -3.63
N THR A 164 25.82 -13.65 -4.42
CA THR A 164 26.91 -14.29 -5.17
C THR A 164 28.20 -14.34 -4.37
N GLY A 165 28.15 -14.23 -3.04
CA GLY A 165 29.37 -13.98 -2.29
C GLY A 165 29.39 -14.34 -0.81
N ARG A 166 28.94 -15.54 -0.41
CA ARG A 166 29.41 -16.13 0.87
C ARG A 166 29.29 -17.66 0.97
N ARG A 167 29.80 -18.38 -0.03
CA ARG A 167 30.29 -19.76 0.13
C ARG A 167 31.74 -19.83 -0.33
N GLY A 168 32.67 -19.69 0.62
CA GLY A 168 34.08 -19.84 0.33
C GLY A 168 34.96 -19.26 1.43
N ALA A 169 35.04 -19.94 2.56
CA ALA A 169 36.25 -20.04 3.40
C ALA A 169 35.85 -20.64 4.76
N ARG A 170 36.01 -21.96 4.85
CA ARG A 170 36.55 -22.70 6.01
C ARG A 170 36.60 -24.18 5.65
N HIS A 171 37.52 -24.50 4.75
CA HIS A 171 38.34 -25.69 4.91
C HIS A 171 39.72 -25.15 5.32
N ASP A 172 40.06 -25.37 6.58
CA ASP A 172 41.29 -26.03 7.01
C ASP A 172 41.22 -26.27 8.52
#